data_AF-A0A672KIU5-F1
#
_entry.id   AF-A0A672KIU5-F1
#
_cell.length_a   1.000
_cell.length_b   1.000
_cell.length_c   1.000
_cell.angle_alpha   90.00
_cell.angle_beta   90.00
_cell.angle_gamma   90.00
#
_symmetry.space_group_name_H-M   'P 1'
#
loop_
_entity.id
_entity.type
_entity.pdbx_description
1 polymer ?
#
loop_
_entity_poly.entity_id
_entity_poly.type
_entity_poly.pdbx_seq_one_letter_code
_entity_poly.pdbx_strand_id
1 'polypeptide(L)'
;KLPDQPVGLDSQYKHLLELLRRTAVHGESNSVLIVGPRGSGKTMLLGCVLRELMSLREAQKNVLLVELNGLLQTDDKIALKEITRQLHLENVVGDKVFLISATG
;
A
#
# COMPACT_ATOMS: atom_id res chain seq x y z
N LYS A 1 18.22 -5.18 12.33
CA LYS A 1 18.02 -3.98 11.48
C LYS A 1 18.01 -4.47 10.04
N LEU A 2 16.95 -4.21 9.28
CA LEU A 2 16.93 -4.53 7.84
C LEU A 2 17.92 -3.60 7.11
N PRO A 3 18.56 -4.03 6.01
CA PRO A 3 19.48 -3.17 5.26
C PRO A 3 18.75 -1.94 4.73
N ASP A 4 19.44 -0.79 4.73
CA ASP A 4 18.86 0.49 4.31
C ASP A 4 18.59 0.52 2.80
N GLN A 5 19.32 -0.29 2.01
CA GLN A 5 19.18 -0.39 0.57
C GLN A 5 19.06 -1.86 0.10
N PRO A 6 18.24 -2.12 -0.93
CA PRO A 6 18.14 -3.43 -1.54
C PRO A 6 19.38 -3.73 -2.40
N VAL A 7 20.17 -4.73 -2.02
CA VAL A 7 21.34 -5.17 -2.80
C VAL A 7 20.91 -6.12 -3.92
N GLY A 8 21.34 -5.87 -5.15
CA GLY A 8 21.08 -6.74 -6.30
C GLY A 8 19.64 -6.68 -6.85
N LEU A 9 18.85 -5.68 -6.45
CA LEU A 9 17.49 -5.45 -6.93
C LEU A 9 17.31 -4.04 -7.51
N ASP A 10 18.39 -3.43 -8.00
CA ASP A 10 18.42 -2.03 -8.44
C ASP A 10 17.40 -1.71 -9.55
N SER A 11 17.21 -2.64 -10.49
CA SER A 11 16.26 -2.44 -11.59
C SER A 11 14.81 -2.52 -11.11
N GLN A 12 14.49 -3.51 -10.25
CA GLN A 12 13.16 -3.67 -9.66
C GLN A 12 12.83 -2.50 -8.74
N TYR A 13 13.83 -2.01 -7.99
CA TYR A 13 13.71 -0.84 -7.14
C TYR A 13 13.31 0.40 -7.95
N LYS A 14 14.10 0.74 -8.98
CA LYS A 14 13.85 1.90 -9.83
C LYS A 14 12.49 1.82 -10.51
N HIS A 15 12.13 0.65 -11.03
CA HIS A 15 10.85 0.46 -11.71
C HIS A 15 9.65 0.62 -10.76
N LEU A 16 9.70 0.00 -9.58
CA LEU A 16 8.63 0.11 -8.59
C LEU A 16 8.49 1.54 -8.04
N LEU A 17 9.62 2.22 -7.81
CA LEU A 17 9.65 3.61 -7.37
C LEU A 17 9.02 4.55 -8.41
N GLU A 18 9.35 4.36 -9.69
CA GLU A 18 8.78 5.18 -10.77
C GLU A 18 7.27 5.00 -10.86
N LEU A 19 6.76 3.77 -10.82
CA LEU A 19 5.32 3.49 -10.84
C LEU A 19 4.59 4.16 -9.67
N LEU A 20 5.11 3.99 -8.46
CA LEU A 20 4.50 4.58 -7.26
C LEU A 20 4.59 6.12 -7.27
N ARG A 21 5.67 6.69 -7.79
CA ARG A 21 5.81 8.13 -7.95
C ARG A 21 4.82 8.69 -8.96
N ARG A 22 4.61 8.01 -10.09
CA ARG A 22 3.59 8.41 -11.08
C ARG A 22 2.19 8.39 -10.48
N THR A 23 1.86 7.38 -9.68
CA THR A 23 0.61 7.34 -8.93
C THR A 23 0.49 8.47 -7.91
N ALA A 24 1.52 8.72 -7.10
CA ALA A 24 1.48 9.73 -6.05
C ALA A 24 1.47 11.19 -6.55
N VAL A 25 2.19 11.47 -7.65
CA VAL A 25 2.43 12.83 -8.14
C VAL A 25 1.53 13.18 -9.32
N HIS A 26 1.27 12.23 -10.22
CA HIS A 26 0.50 12.47 -11.45
C HIS A 26 -0.93 11.90 -11.38
N GLY A 27 -1.31 11.24 -10.28
CA GLY A 27 -2.65 10.67 -10.11
C GLY A 27 -2.94 9.47 -11.02
N GLU A 28 -1.91 8.80 -11.52
CA GLU A 28 -2.07 7.60 -12.35
C GLU A 28 -2.49 6.37 -11.52
N SER A 29 -3.39 5.56 -12.07
CA SER A 29 -3.79 4.29 -11.47
C SER A 29 -2.98 3.13 -12.05
N ASN A 30 -2.15 2.50 -11.23
CA ASN A 30 -1.32 1.35 -11.62
C ASN A 30 -1.61 0.14 -10.72
N SER A 31 -1.39 -1.07 -11.25
CA SER A 31 -1.43 -2.33 -10.49
C SER A 31 -0.12 -3.08 -10.69
N VAL A 32 0.44 -3.61 -9.60
CA VAL A 32 1.74 -4.30 -9.61
C VAL A 32 1.63 -5.63 -8.88
N LEU A 33 2.16 -6.69 -9.46
CA LEU A 33 2.29 -8.01 -8.84
C LEU A 33 3.77 -8.37 -8.69
N ILE A 34 4.23 -8.55 -7.45
CA ILE A 34 5.63 -8.90 -7.14
C ILE A 34 5.71 -10.38 -6.76
N VAL A 35 6.34 -11.20 -7.61
CA VAL A 35 6.46 -12.66 -7.43
C VAL A 35 7.92 -13.07 -7.27
N GLY A 36 8.17 -14.09 -6.45
CA GLY A 36 9.50 -14.68 -6.27
C GLY A 36 9.55 -15.64 -5.08
N PRO A 37 10.65 -16.40 -4.90
CA PRO A 37 10.80 -17.37 -3.81
C PRO A 37 10.64 -16.76 -2.41
N ARG A 38 10.23 -17.56 -1.41
CA ARG A 38 10.18 -17.09 -0.01
C ARG A 38 11.59 -16.64 0.43
N GLY A 39 11.66 -15.50 1.10
CA GLY A 39 12.95 -14.93 1.55
C GLY A 39 13.70 -14.09 0.51
N SER A 40 13.19 -13.94 -0.73
CA SER A 40 13.84 -13.15 -1.79
C SER A 40 13.81 -11.62 -1.60
N GLY A 41 13.45 -11.12 -0.42
CA GLY A 41 13.45 -9.67 -0.14
C GLY A 41 12.28 -8.85 -0.73
N LYS A 42 11.17 -9.46 -1.17
CA LYS A 42 10.02 -8.73 -1.76
C LYS A 42 9.46 -7.64 -0.85
N THR A 43 9.12 -7.98 0.39
CA THR A 43 8.61 -7.01 1.39
C THR A 43 9.65 -5.95 1.71
N MET A 44 10.94 -6.32 1.73
CA MET A 44 12.04 -5.38 1.94
C MET A 44 12.13 -4.38 0.78
N LEU A 45 12.05 -4.84 -0.48
CA LEU A 45 12.06 -3.99 -1.67
C LEU A 45 10.93 -2.95 -1.60
N LEU A 46 9.68 -3.41 -1.37
CA LEU A 46 8.53 -2.52 -1.22
C LEU A 46 8.74 -1.51 -0.08
N GLY A 47 9.21 -1.98 1.08
CA GLY A 47 9.47 -1.10 2.22
C GLY A 47 10.55 -0.05 1.94
N CYS A 48 11.59 -0.37 1.16
CA CYS A 48 12.61 0.62 0.75
C CYS A 48 12.00 1.67 -0.17
N VAL A 49 11.24 1.24 -1.19
CA VAL A 49 10.60 2.15 -2.14
C VAL A 49 9.58 3.07 -1.46
N LEU A 50 8.76 2.53 -0.55
CA LEU A 50 7.80 3.32 0.21
C LEU A 50 8.49 4.35 1.10
N ARG A 51 9.61 3.99 1.75
CA ARG A 51 10.40 4.97 2.54
C ARG A 51 10.93 6.10 1.68
N GLU A 52 11.45 5.81 0.49
CA GLU A 52 11.89 6.86 -0.44
C GLU A 52 10.71 7.71 -0.93
N LEU A 53 9.60 7.08 -1.34
CA LEU A 53 8.41 7.79 -1.79
C LEU A 53 7.87 8.73 -0.71
N MET A 54 7.76 8.24 0.54
CA MET A 54 7.29 9.02 1.69
C MET A 54 8.28 10.09 2.13
N SER A 55 9.51 10.13 1.61
CA SER A 55 10.44 11.26 1.82
C SER A 55 10.11 12.46 0.92
N LEU A 56 9.30 12.26 -0.14
CA LEU A 56 8.86 13.31 -1.05
C LEU A 56 7.67 14.07 -0.44
N ARG A 57 7.79 15.39 -0.30
CA ARG A 57 6.73 16.25 0.27
C ARG A 57 5.41 16.18 -0.50
N GLU A 58 5.47 16.03 -1.81
CA GLU A 58 4.29 15.91 -2.68
C GLU A 58 3.54 14.61 -2.41
N ALA A 59 4.26 13.49 -2.28
CA ALA A 59 3.66 12.19 -1.99
C ALA A 59 3.03 12.15 -0.59
N GLN A 60 3.69 12.73 0.43
CA GLN A 60 3.14 12.76 1.80
C GLN A 60 1.77 13.44 1.91
N LYS A 61 1.50 14.44 1.07
CA LYS A 61 0.22 15.16 1.10
C LYS A 61 -0.88 14.46 0.32
N ASN A 62 -0.51 13.64 -0.67
CA ASN A 62 -1.43 13.10 -1.66
C ASN A 62 -1.71 11.61 -1.47
N VAL A 63 -0.92 10.91 -0.66
CA VAL A 63 -1.00 9.45 -0.53
C VAL A 63 -1.38 9.05 0.89
N LEU A 64 -2.37 8.16 0.98
CA LEU A 64 -2.64 7.38 2.17
C LEU A 64 -2.30 5.92 1.86
N LEU A 65 -1.40 5.33 2.64
CA LEU A 65 -1.03 3.93 2.50
C LEU A 65 -2.04 3.05 3.24
N VAL A 66 -2.62 2.07 2.53
CA VAL A 66 -3.45 1.03 3.12
C VAL A 66 -2.74 -0.32 2.98
N GLU A 67 -2.44 -0.98 4.09
CA GLU A 67 -1.77 -2.27 4.13
C GLU A 67 -2.75 -3.39 4.51
N LEU A 68 -2.84 -4.42 3.66
CA LEU A 68 -3.63 -5.62 3.93
C LEU A 68 -2.72 -6.85 3.99
N ASN A 69 -3.08 -7.80 4.84
CA ASN A 69 -2.41 -9.08 4.99
C ASN A 69 -3.44 -10.20 4.91
N GLY A 70 -3.33 -11.06 3.90
CA GLY A 70 -4.27 -12.18 3.69
C GLY A 70 -4.29 -13.22 4.81
N LEU A 71 -3.33 -13.21 5.74
CA LEU A 71 -3.38 -14.03 6.97
C LEU A 71 -4.30 -13.43 8.05
N LEU A 72 -4.61 -12.13 7.96
CA LEU A 72 -5.45 -11.39 8.91
C LEU A 72 -6.82 -11.08 8.31
N GLN A 73 -6.84 -10.56 7.07
CA GLN A 73 -8.05 -10.27 6.31
C GLN A 73 -8.41 -11.48 5.42
N THR A 74 -9.02 -12.50 6.02
CA THR A 74 -9.31 -13.79 5.37
C THR A 74 -10.57 -13.80 4.51
N ASP A 75 -11.40 -12.77 4.61
CA ASP A 75 -12.60 -12.57 3.80
C ASP A 75 -12.79 -11.09 3.44
N ASP A 76 -13.67 -10.83 2.46
CA ASP A 76 -13.91 -9.49 1.93
C ASP A 76 -14.50 -8.52 2.98
N LYS A 77 -15.26 -9.03 3.96
CA LYS A 77 -15.87 -8.19 5.00
C LYS A 77 -14.80 -7.67 5.96
N ILE A 78 -13.87 -8.53 6.38
CA ILE A 78 -12.74 -8.15 7.23
C ILE A 78 -11.79 -7.23 6.44
N ALA A 79 -11.53 -7.53 5.17
CA ALA A 79 -10.70 -6.69 4.30
C ALA A 79 -11.28 -5.28 4.14
N LEU A 80 -12.56 -5.17 3.79
CA LEU A 80 -13.23 -3.89 3.60
C LEU A 80 -13.26 -3.07 4.89
N LYS A 81 -13.53 -3.72 6.03
CA LYS A 81 -13.49 -3.06 7.35
C LYS A 81 -12.10 -2.49 7.66
N GLU A 82 -11.04 -3.22 7.31
CA GLU A 82 -9.67 -2.75 7.53
C GLU A 82 -9.29 -1.59 6.59
N ILE A 83 -9.73 -1.63 5.32
CA ILE A 83 -9.55 -0.53 4.37
C ILE A 83 -10.22 0.75 4.90
N THR A 84 -11.49 0.68 5.30
CA THR A 84 -12.23 1.86 5.78
C THR A 84 -11.65 2.43 7.08
N ARG A 85 -11.18 1.55 7.98
CA ARG A 85 -10.48 1.93 9.21
C ARG A 85 -9.18 2.70 8.91
N GLN A 86 -8.33 2.19 8.01
CA GLN A 86 -7.06 2.86 7.66
C GLN A 86 -7.26 4.18 6.90
N LEU A 87 -8.33 4.29 6.09
CA LEU A 87 -8.69 5.54 5.41
C LEU A 87 -9.37 6.59 6.33
N HIS A 88 -9.58 6.28 7.62
CA HIS A 88 -10.35 7.12 8.56
C HIS A 88 -11.77 7.46 8.07
N LEU A 89 -12.38 6.57 7.27
CA LEU A 89 -13.72 6.77 6.72
C LEU A 89 -14.83 6.32 7.67
N GLU A 90 -14.49 5.64 8.76
CA GLU A 90 -15.45 5.13 9.75
C GLU A 90 -16.42 6.19 10.30
N ASN A 91 -16.01 7.46 10.37
CA ASN A 91 -16.83 8.58 10.87
C ASN A 91 -17.44 9.47 9.76
N VAL A 92 -17.03 9.30 8.51
CA VAL A 92 -17.53 10.08 7.35
C VAL A 92 -18.71 9.35 6.67
N VAL A 93 -18.87 8.06 6.95
CA VAL A 93 -19.95 7.19 6.46
C VAL A 93 -21.22 7.39 7.31
N GLY A 94 -21.55 8.65 7.60
CA GLY A 94 -22.83 9.04 8.20
C GLY A 94 -23.97 9.13 7.17
N ASP A 95 -23.66 9.37 5.88
CA ASP A 95 -24.72 9.68 4.90
C ASP A 95 -24.51 9.17 3.46
N LYS A 96 -23.38 8.52 3.11
CA LYS A 96 -23.20 7.96 1.75
C LYS A 96 -22.45 6.62 1.74
N VAL A 97 -23.25 5.55 1.71
CA VAL A 97 -23.03 4.25 1.05
C VAL A 97 -21.62 3.63 1.14
N PHE A 98 -21.37 2.91 2.23
CA PHE A 98 -20.79 1.57 2.16
C PHE A 98 -21.72 0.65 2.94
N LEU A 99 -22.57 -0.09 2.22
CA LEU A 99 -23.44 -1.09 2.80
C LEU A 99 -22.60 -2.23 3.37
N ILE A 100 -22.19 -2.12 4.62
CA ILE A 100 -21.92 -3.28 5.47
C ILE A 100 -22.86 -3.17 6.65
N SER A 101 -24.10 -3.62 6.44
CA SER A 101 -24.95 -4.06 7.54
C SER A 101 -24.23 -5.23 8.22
N ALA A 102 -23.44 -4.93 9.25
CA ALA A 102 -23.08 -5.92 10.25
C ALA A 102 -24.17 -5.89 11.32
N THR A 103 -25.31 -6.51 11.02
CA THR A 103 -26.17 -7.09 12.05
C THR A 103 -25.51 -8.38 12.52
N GLY A 104 -25.34 -8.49 13.83
CA GLY A 104 -24.70 -9.60 14.54
C GLY A 104 -24.29 -9.13 15.92
#